data_AF-A0A1V3LDB4-F1
#
_entry.id   AF-A0A1V3LDB4-F1
#
_cell.length_a   1.000
_cell.length_b   1.000
_cell.length_c   1.000
_cell.angle_alpha   90.00
_cell.angle_beta   90.00
_cell.angle_gamma   90.00
#
_symmetry.space_group_name_H-M   'P 1'
#
loop_
_entity.id
_entity.type
_entity.pdbx_description
1 polymer ?
#
loop_
_entity_poly.entity_id
_entity_poly.type
_entity_poly.pdbx_seq_one_letter_code
_entity_poly.pdbx_strand_id
1 'polypeptide(L)' 'MKKSKTVKSFKAPYTPTPEQLEKSVKRIKQFLAFAEDYLHNGHYNGLANSIEQIKKAATIRKPRAAVGGGR' A
#
# COMPACT_ATOMS: atom_id res chain seq x y z
N MET A 1 -24.28 -36.30 -13.42
CA MET A 1 -24.35 -34.82 -13.42
C MET A 1 -23.03 -34.27 -12.87
N LYS A 2 -22.18 -33.65 -13.71
CA LYS A 2 -20.89 -33.08 -13.26
C LYS A 2 -21.16 -31.70 -12.64
N LYS A 3 -20.80 -31.53 -11.36
CA LYS A 3 -20.98 -30.27 -10.62
C LYS A 3 -20.23 -29.13 -11.32
N SER A 4 -20.95 -28.08 -11.70
CA SER A 4 -20.40 -26.85 -12.27
C SER A 4 -19.36 -26.26 -11.32
N LYS A 5 -18.12 -26.10 -11.81
CA LYS A 5 -17.08 -25.39 -11.09
C LYS A 5 -17.49 -23.92 -11.04
N THR A 6 -17.95 -23.45 -9.88
CA THR A 6 -18.22 -22.04 -9.64
C THR A 6 -16.93 -21.26 -9.90
N VAL A 7 -16.85 -20.61 -11.05
CA VAL A 7 -15.75 -19.70 -11.38
C VAL A 7 -15.74 -18.63 -10.30
N LYS A 8 -14.65 -18.54 -9.53
CA LYS A 8 -14.49 -17.50 -8.51
C LYS A 8 -14.70 -16.15 -9.18
N SER A 9 -15.74 -15.43 -8.77
CA SER A 9 -16.03 -14.07 -9.23
C SER A 9 -14.73 -13.27 -9.19
N PHE A 10 -14.29 -12.81 -10.35
CA PHE A 10 -13.16 -11.91 -10.50
C PHE A 10 -13.51 -10.64 -9.71
N LYS A 11 -13.01 -10.51 -8.49
CA LYS A 11 -13.22 -9.29 -7.70
C LYS A 11 -12.54 -8.16 -8.47
N ALA A 12 -13.33 -7.17 -8.90
CA ALA A 12 -12.81 -5.99 -9.54
C ALA A 12 -11.68 -5.38 -8.66
N PRO A 13 -10.56 -4.95 -9.26
CA PRO A 13 -9.51 -4.27 -8.52
C PRO A 13 -10.11 -3.07 -7.80
N TYR A 14 -9.67 -2.85 -6.56
CA TYR A 14 -10.15 -1.72 -5.77
C TYR A 14 -9.76 -0.41 -6.44
N THR A 15 -10.74 0.45 -6.72
CA THR A 15 -10.49 1.81 -7.19
C THR A 15 -10.35 2.75 -5.99
N PRO A 16 -9.18 3.37 -5.78
CA PRO A 16 -8.97 4.35 -4.73
C PRO A 16 -9.84 5.60 -4.90
N THR A 17 -10.20 6.24 -3.78
CA THR A 17 -10.82 7.58 -3.82
C THR A 17 -9.77 8.66 -4.10
N PRO A 18 -10.16 9.85 -4.62
CA PRO A 18 -9.24 10.98 -4.80
C PRO A 18 -8.45 11.32 -3.53
N GLU A 19 -9.11 11.34 -2.37
CA GLU A 19 -8.42 11.60 -1.09
C GLU A 19 -7.36 10.55 -0.74
N GLN A 20 -7.60 9.27 -1.06
CA GLN A 20 -6.61 8.23 -0.84
C GLN A 20 -5.41 8.38 -1.77
N LEU A 21 -5.65 8.80 -3.02
CA LEU A 21 -4.58 9.11 -3.97
C LEU A 21 -3.74 10.29 -3.46
N GLU A 22 -4.37 11.38 -3.03
CA GLU A 22 -3.67 12.55 -2.48
C GLU A 22 -2.84 12.21 -1.23
N LYS A 23 -3.42 11.45 -0.30
CA LYS A 23 -2.70 10.98 0.90
C LYS A 23 -1.51 10.09 0.54
N SER A 24 -1.67 9.22 -0.46
CA SER A 24 -0.61 8.33 -0.92
C SER A 24 0.52 9.12 -1.56
N VAL A 25 0.22 10.09 -2.43
CA VAL A 25 1.22 10.99 -3.03
C VAL A 25 1.99 11.75 -1.95
N LYS A 26 1.29 12.32 -0.95
CA LYS A 26 1.94 13.03 0.16
C LYS A 26 2.89 12.13 0.94
N ARG A 27 2.48 10.90 1.28
CA ARG A 27 3.33 9.93 1.97
C ARG A 27 4.53 9.49 1.15
N ILE A 28 4.34 9.21 -0.14
CA ILE A 28 5.42 8.82 -1.03
C ILE A 28 6.49 9.92 -1.08
N LYS A 29 6.09 11.20 -1.22
CA LYS A 29 7.02 12.34 -1.20
C LYS A 29 7.85 12.40 0.10
N GLN A 30 7.22 12.17 1.24
CA GLN A 30 7.93 12.15 2.53
C GLN A 30 8.96 11.02 2.60
N PHE A 31 8.58 9.80 2.23
CA PHE A 31 9.51 8.67 2.25
C PHE A 31 10.60 8.75 1.17
N LEU A 32 10.33 9.42 0.05
CA LEU A 32 11.36 9.73 -0.95
C LEU A 32 12.41 10.68 -0.39
N ALA A 33 12.01 11.74 0.30
CA ALA A 33 12.97 12.65 0.93
C ALA A 33 13.87 11.93 1.95
N PHE A 34 13.31 11.00 2.74
CA PHE A 34 14.11 10.16 3.64
C PHE A 34 15.02 9.18 2.89
N ALA A 35 14.55 8.59 1.79
CA ALA A 35 15.36 7.70 0.98
C ALA A 35 16.56 8.43 0.37
N GLU A 36 16.36 9.65 -0.14
CA GLU A 36 17.43 10.51 -0.66
C GLU A 36 18.46 10.86 0.42
N ASP A 37 18.00 11.27 1.60
CA ASP A 37 18.89 11.55 2.74
C ASP A 37 19.70 10.31 3.15
N TYR A 38 19.05 9.16 3.29
CA TYR A 38 19.73 7.91 3.65
C TYR A 38 20.70 7.42 2.59
N LEU A 39 20.38 7.64 1.31
CA LEU A 39 21.29 7.32 0.21
C LEU A 39 22.56 8.18 0.29
N HIS A 40 22.42 9.48 0.53
CA HIS A 40 23.57 10.39 0.68
C HIS A 40 24.43 10.06 1.89
N ASN A 41 23.81 9.64 2.99
CA ASN A 41 24.49 9.32 4.25
C ASN A 41 25.00 7.86 4.31
N GLY A 42 24.81 7.05 3.27
CA GLY A 42 25.20 5.63 3.26
C GLY A 42 24.40 4.75 4.23
N HIS A 43 23.24 5.20 4.70
CA HIS A 43 22.41 4.50 5.69
C HIS A 43 21.43 3.52 5.02
N TYR A 44 21.96 2.40 4.51
CA TYR A 44 21.19 1.46 3.69
C TYR A 44 20.02 0.77 4.40
N ASN A 45 20.08 0.58 5.72
CA ASN A 45 18.95 0.04 6.49
C ASN A 45 17.75 1.00 6.50
N GLY A 46 18.00 2.29 6.74
CA GLY A 46 17.00 3.34 6.64
C GLY A 46 16.44 3.44 5.22
N LEU A 47 17.32 3.40 4.22
CA LEU A 47 16.93 3.42 2.81
C LEU A 47 15.98 2.27 2.45
N ALA A 48 16.33 1.04 2.83
CA ALA A 48 15.50 -0.14 2.56
C ALA A 48 14.10 -0.01 3.16
N ASN A 49 13.99 0.49 4.39
CA ASN A 49 12.71 0.75 5.05
C ASN A 49 11.91 1.83 4.30
N SER A 50 12.52 2.95 3.95
CA SER A 50 11.86 4.02 3.18
C SER A 50 11.30 3.51 1.85
N ILE A 51 12.05 2.69 1.11
CA ILE A 51 11.57 2.06 -0.13
C ILE A 51 10.39 1.11 0.12
N GLU A 52 10.43 0.31 1.20
CA GLU A 52 9.31 -0.56 1.57
C GLU A 52 8.03 0.25 1.87
N GLN A 53 8.18 1.38 2.57
CA GLN A 53 7.07 2.26 2.91
C GLN A 53 6.49 2.96 1.67
N ILE A 54 7.32 3.34 0.69
CA ILE A 54 6.87 3.83 -0.62
C ILE A 54 6.04 2.76 -1.32
N LYS A 55 6.51 1.51 -1.37
CA LYS A 55 5.77 0.40 -1.97
C LYS A 55 4.41 0.20 -1.30
N LYS A 56 4.35 0.26 0.03
CA LYS A 56 3.09 0.18 0.79
C LYS A 56 2.16 1.34 0.50
N ALA A 57 2.68 2.57 0.43
CA ALA A 57 1.89 3.76 0.12
C ALA A 57 1.36 3.75 -1.33
N ALA A 58 2.15 3.25 -2.29
CA ALA A 58 1.72 3.05 -3.67
C ALA A 58 0.70 1.92 -3.82
N THR A 59 0.70 0.95 -2.90
CA THR A 59 -0.27 -0.15 -2.87
C THR A 59 -1.52 0.27 -2.08
N ILE A 60 -2.37 1.11 -2.69
CA ILE A 60 -3.62 1.55 -2.06
C ILE A 60 -4.60 0.37 -2.01
N ARG A 61 -4.86 -0.13 -0.82
CA ARG A 61 -5.80 -1.25 -0.57
C ARG A 61 -7.12 -0.73 -0.04
N LYS A 62 -8.20 -1.44 -0.34
CA LYS A 62 -9.50 -1.20 0.28
C LYS A 62 -9.32 -1.25 1.80
N PRO A 63 -9.72 -0.21 2.57
CA PRO A 63 -9.70 -0.29 4.01
C PRO A 63 -10.52 -1.51 4.42
N ARG A 64 -9.91 -2.44 5.17
CA ARG A 64 -10.70 -3.49 5.81
C ARG A 64 -11.68 -2.76 6.73
N ALA A 65 -12.98 -3.00 6.54
CA ALA A 65 -13.95 -2.65 7.55
C ALA A 65 -13.44 -3.25 8.85
N ALA A 66 -13.26 -2.42 9.88
CA ALA A 66 -12.93 -2.88 11.21
C ALA A 66 -14.08 -3.79 11.66
N VAL A 67 -13.93 -5.10 11.45
CA VAL A 67 -14.70 -6.08 12.21
C VAL A 67 -14.22 -5.89 13.64
N GLY A 68 -15.12 -5.36 14.47
CA GLY A 68 -14.85 -5.07 15.88
C GLY A 68 -14.15 -6.24 16.54
N GLY A 69 -12.93 -6.00 16.99
CA GLY A 69 -12.23 -6.85 17.94
C GLY A 69 -12.09 -6.04 19.20
N GLY A 70 -13.08 -6.14 20.09
CA GLY A 70 -12.95 -5.64 21.44
C GLY A 70 -11.76 -6.30 22.13
N ARG A 71 -11.00 -5.49 22.86
CA ARG A 71 -10.23 -5.82 24.05
C ARG A 71 -9.99 -4.53 24.81
#